data_AF-A0A7J4J064-F1
#
_entry.id   AF-A0A7J4J064-F1
#
_cell.length_a   1.000
_cell.length_b   1.000
_cell.length_c   1.000
_cell.angle_alpha   90.00
_cell.angle_beta   90.00
_cell.angle_gamma   90.00
#
_symmetry.space_group_name_H-M   'P 1'
#
loop_
_entity.id
_entity.type
_entity.pdbx_description
1 polymer ?
#
loop_
_entity_poly.entity_id
_entity_poly.type
_entity_poly.pdbx_seq_one_letter_code
_entity_poly.pdbx_strand_id
1 'polypeptide(L)'
;MSSILQPINNISDRFELGEQIGEGSTGYVVRAQDKENRDLDLALKVLDPRRWGNGFNRDIKDFELAHREVESWASLSGHRRFPRFHGGYYEPDLTHYICLDRIDGVTLRQDLDQRLQHGNKYSPEEIRCILIGISEGIHAVHHLNRVHRDLSSNNVMVDGDLNVKHVDLGFLTAENMLRSLFSTTCGTLGYTSP
;
A
#
# COMPACT_ATOMS: atom_id res chain seq x y z
N MET A 1 13.72 -18.16 11.87
CA MET A 1 12.71 -17.43 11.09
C MET A 1 13.28 -16.05 10.83
N SER A 2 13.56 -15.67 9.58
CA SER A 2 14.03 -14.31 9.28
C SER A 2 12.93 -13.32 9.65
N SER A 3 13.25 -12.28 10.40
CA SER A 3 12.32 -11.19 10.64
C SER A 3 11.85 -10.60 9.31
N ILE A 4 10.54 -10.37 9.16
CA ILE A 4 9.94 -9.69 7.99
C ILE A 4 10.34 -8.21 7.92
N LEU A 5 10.75 -7.65 9.06
CA LEU A 5 11.26 -6.29 9.21
C LEU A 5 12.73 -6.37 9.65
N GLN A 6 13.64 -5.88 8.82
CA GLN A 6 15.08 -6.08 8.96
C GLN A 6 15.82 -4.75 9.20
N PRO A 7 16.79 -4.70 10.12
CA PRO A 7 17.64 -3.52 10.24
C PRO A 7 18.49 -3.35 8.99
N ILE A 8 18.69 -2.11 8.56
CA ILE A 8 19.66 -1.73 7.54
C ILE A 8 20.37 -0.44 7.95
N ASN A 9 21.66 -0.31 7.67
CA ASN A 9 22.41 0.91 8.00
C ASN A 9 21.99 2.08 7.13
N ASN A 10 21.87 1.82 5.83
CA ASN A 10 21.37 2.76 4.82
C ASN A 10 20.66 1.98 3.73
N ILE A 11 19.41 2.32 3.43
CA ILE A 11 18.57 1.66 2.41
C ILE A 11 19.24 1.70 1.02
N SER A 12 20.03 2.75 0.77
CA SER A 12 20.79 2.94 -0.46
C SER A 12 21.93 1.94 -0.63
N ASP A 13 22.33 1.21 0.41
CA ASP A 13 23.35 0.16 0.28
C ASP A 13 22.80 -1.05 -0.49
N ARG A 14 21.49 -1.31 -0.37
CA ARG A 14 20.80 -2.43 -1.03
C ARG A 14 20.06 -2.02 -2.30
N PHE A 15 19.47 -0.82 -2.30
CA PHE A 15 18.62 -0.37 -3.39
C PHE A 15 19.21 0.85 -4.08
N GLU A 16 19.09 0.89 -5.39
CA GLU A 16 19.28 2.11 -6.17
C GLU A 16 17.95 2.86 -6.22
N LEU A 17 17.88 4.00 -5.52
CA LEU A 17 16.66 4.81 -5.43
C LEU A 17 16.49 5.67 -6.67
N GLY A 18 15.29 5.66 -7.23
CA GLY A 18 14.87 6.48 -8.36
C GLY A 18 13.95 7.63 -7.95
N GLU A 19 13.08 8.01 -8.87
CA GLU A 19 12.10 9.07 -8.71
C GLU A 19 11.00 8.73 -7.69
N GLN A 20 10.41 9.76 -7.09
CA GLN A 20 9.17 9.60 -6.33
C GLN A 20 8.01 9.33 -7.30
N ILE A 21 7.31 8.22 -7.09
CA ILE A 21 6.20 7.74 -7.93
C ILE A 21 4.84 7.83 -7.25
N GLY A 22 4.82 8.14 -5.95
CA GLY A 22 3.57 8.30 -5.20
C GLY A 22 3.73 9.06 -3.89
N GLU A 23 2.63 9.55 -3.37
CA GLU A 23 2.52 10.16 -2.05
C GLU A 23 1.25 9.66 -1.38
N GLY A 24 1.36 9.25 -0.11
CA GLY A 24 0.27 8.71 0.67
C GLY A 24 0.16 9.39 2.02
N SER A 25 -0.88 9.03 2.77
CA SER A 25 -1.12 9.58 4.11
C SER A 25 0.01 9.26 5.09
N THR A 26 0.60 8.07 4.98
CA THR A 26 1.65 7.60 5.89
C THR A 26 3.07 7.90 5.41
N GLY A 27 3.25 8.47 4.22
CA GLY A 27 4.57 8.70 3.66
C GLY A 27 4.58 8.90 2.14
N TYR A 28 5.62 8.43 1.48
CA TYR A 28 5.77 8.55 0.03
C TYR A 28 6.35 7.26 -0.58
N VAL A 29 6.23 7.11 -1.89
CA VAL A 29 6.70 5.92 -2.62
C VAL A 29 7.73 6.35 -3.64
N VAL A 30 8.89 5.70 -3.63
CA VAL A 30 9.94 5.89 -4.63
C VAL A 30 10.11 4.62 -5.44
N ARG A 31 10.46 4.78 -6.72
CA ARG A 31 10.96 3.68 -7.53
C ARG A 31 12.32 3.25 -6.99
N ALA A 32 12.60 1.96 -7.03
CA ALA A 32 13.88 1.42 -6.63
C ALA A 32 14.26 0.22 -7.49
N GLN A 33 15.55 -0.10 -7.54
CA GLN A 33 16.07 -1.32 -8.14
C GLN A 33 16.96 -2.04 -7.13
N ASP A 34 16.80 -3.36 -6.99
CA ASP A 34 17.66 -4.15 -6.11
C ASP A 34 19.07 -4.26 -6.72
N LYS A 35 20.10 -3.91 -5.95
CA LYS A 35 21.48 -3.91 -6.43
C LYS A 35 22.06 -5.31 -6.58
N GLU A 36 21.55 -6.27 -5.82
CA GLU A 36 21.93 -7.69 -5.90
C GLU A 36 21.16 -8.41 -7.00
N ASN A 37 19.91 -8.01 -7.25
CA ASN A 37 19.07 -8.53 -8.32
C ASN A 37 18.50 -7.40 -9.20
N ARG A 38 19.27 -7.03 -10.23
CA ARG A 38 18.96 -5.91 -11.13
C ARG A 38 17.69 -6.10 -11.97
N ASP A 39 17.18 -7.33 -12.08
CA ASP A 39 15.93 -7.58 -12.82
C ASP A 39 14.68 -7.19 -12.00
N LEU A 40 14.83 -6.89 -10.71
CA LEU A 40 13.72 -6.46 -9.85
C LEU A 40 13.52 -4.94 -9.91
N ASP A 41 12.46 -4.52 -10.59
CA ASP A 41 11.92 -3.16 -10.55
C ASP A 41 10.90 -3.04 -9.40
N LEU A 42 11.20 -2.19 -8.44
CA LEU A 42 10.57 -2.18 -7.12
C LEU A 42 9.95 -0.82 -6.80
N ALA A 43 8.98 -0.84 -5.91
CA ALA A 43 8.44 0.32 -5.24
C ALA A 43 8.80 0.25 -3.75
N LEU A 44 9.49 1.27 -3.24
CA LEU A 44 9.77 1.43 -1.83
C LEU A 44 8.82 2.47 -1.24
N LYS A 45 7.88 2.02 -0.42
CA LYS A 45 7.06 2.91 0.41
C LYS A 45 7.88 3.30 1.64
N VAL A 46 8.22 4.58 1.73
CA VAL A 46 8.91 5.18 2.86
C VAL A 46 7.87 5.64 3.85
N LEU A 47 7.86 5.05 5.04
CA LEU A 47 7.04 5.45 6.17
C LEU A 47 7.85 6.44 7.00
N ASP A 48 7.44 7.71 6.98
CA ASP A 48 8.13 8.78 7.71
C ASP A 48 7.39 9.08 9.03
N PRO A 49 7.97 8.69 10.19
CA PRO A 49 7.34 8.93 11.49
C PRO A 49 7.06 10.42 11.76
N ARG A 50 7.80 11.33 11.12
CA ARG A 50 7.63 12.78 11.29
C ARG A 50 6.30 13.28 10.70
N ARG A 51 5.70 12.54 9.76
CA ARG A 51 4.39 12.87 9.17
C ARG A 51 3.21 12.39 10.04
N TRP A 52 3.44 11.57 11.07
CA TRP A 52 2.38 10.91 11.85
C TRP A 52 1.86 11.71 13.07
N GLY A 53 2.01 13.03 13.04
CA GLY A 53 1.50 13.95 14.07
C GLY A 53 2.48 14.19 15.23
N ASN A 54 2.15 15.16 16.10
CA ASN A 54 3.01 15.64 17.18
C ASN A 54 2.68 14.96 18.52
N GLY A 55 3.51 14.01 18.98
CA GLY A 55 3.31 13.34 20.28
C GLY A 55 4.61 12.90 20.97
N PHE A 56 4.61 12.91 22.30
CA PHE A 56 5.77 12.68 23.18
C PHE A 56 6.18 11.19 23.36
N ASN A 57 5.57 10.25 22.62
CA ASN A 57 5.83 8.78 22.68
C ASN A 57 5.78 8.15 21.26
N ARG A 58 6.37 8.83 20.26
CA ARG A 58 6.29 8.46 18.84
C ARG A 58 6.93 7.11 18.53
N ASP A 59 8.16 6.89 18.99
CA ASP A 59 9.01 5.80 18.48
C ASP A 59 8.39 4.40 18.61
N ILE A 60 7.75 4.08 19.74
CA ILE A 60 7.17 2.74 19.97
C ILE A 60 5.87 2.56 19.18
N LYS A 61 4.97 3.55 19.19
CA LYS A 61 3.68 3.45 18.50
C LYS A 61 3.85 3.48 16.99
N ASP A 62 4.77 4.30 16.49
CA ASP A 62 5.06 4.40 15.07
C ASP A 62 5.72 3.10 14.58
N PHE A 63 6.64 2.54 15.37
CA PHE A 63 7.22 1.22 15.08
C PHE A 63 6.14 0.12 15.04
N GLU A 64 5.21 0.08 16.00
CA GLU A 64 4.11 -0.90 16.00
C GLU A 64 3.19 -0.75 14.78
N LEU A 65 2.88 0.48 14.36
CA LEU A 65 2.07 0.74 13.18
C LEU A 65 2.79 0.31 11.89
N ALA A 66 4.06 0.68 11.75
CA ALA A 66 4.90 0.25 10.62
C ALA A 66 5.02 -1.28 10.58
N HIS A 67 5.23 -1.94 11.72
CA HIS A 67 5.31 -3.38 11.80
C HIS A 67 4.01 -4.07 11.36
N ARG A 68 2.86 -3.57 11.80
CA ARG A 68 1.54 -4.08 11.37
C ARG A 68 1.30 -3.92 9.88
N GLU A 69 1.75 -2.81 9.29
CA GLU A 69 1.64 -2.61 7.85
C GLU A 69 2.54 -3.61 7.09
N VAL A 70 3.78 -3.80 7.52
CA VAL A 70 4.70 -4.81 6.96
C VAL A 70 4.11 -6.23 7.06
N GLU A 71 3.54 -6.61 8.21
CA GLU A 71 2.85 -7.89 8.38
C GLU A 71 1.65 -8.04 7.43
N SER A 72 0.91 -6.96 7.19
CA SER A 72 -0.23 -6.97 6.27
C SER A 72 0.21 -7.29 4.86
N TRP A 73 1.28 -6.62 4.39
CA TRP A 73 1.86 -6.88 3.07
C TRP A 73 2.41 -8.30 2.95
N ALA A 74 3.14 -8.77 3.96
CA ALA A 74 3.66 -10.14 3.98
C ALA A 74 2.53 -11.18 3.91
N SER A 75 1.43 -10.97 4.62
CA SER A 75 0.30 -11.91 4.70
C SER A 75 -0.53 -11.99 3.41
N LEU A 76 -0.54 -10.92 2.60
CA LEU A 76 -1.26 -10.85 1.33
C LEU A 76 -0.38 -11.11 0.11
N SER A 77 0.94 -11.21 0.32
CA SER A 77 1.91 -11.53 -0.73
C SER A 77 1.60 -12.88 -1.38
N GLY A 78 1.69 -12.93 -2.70
CA GLY A 78 1.36 -14.12 -3.51
C GLY A 78 -0.09 -14.14 -4.01
N HIS A 79 -0.99 -13.33 -3.46
CA HIS A 79 -2.32 -13.15 -4.04
C HIS A 79 -2.26 -12.17 -5.23
N ARG A 80 -2.88 -12.54 -6.36
CA ARG A 80 -2.77 -11.79 -7.63
C ARG A 80 -3.23 -10.33 -7.56
N ARG A 81 -4.07 -9.97 -6.58
CA ARG A 81 -4.61 -8.61 -6.39
C ARG A 81 -3.75 -7.71 -5.49
N PHE A 82 -2.57 -8.17 -5.09
CA PHE A 82 -1.58 -7.38 -4.35
C PHE A 82 -0.24 -7.45 -5.09
N PRO A 83 0.61 -6.42 -4.98
CA PRO A 83 2.02 -6.54 -5.37
C PRO A 83 2.73 -7.58 -4.50
N ARG A 84 3.75 -8.25 -5.04
CA ARG A 84 4.58 -9.13 -4.23
C ARG A 84 5.35 -8.32 -3.20
N PHE A 85 5.40 -8.82 -1.98
CA PHE A 85 6.22 -8.29 -0.91
C PHE A 85 7.63 -8.89 -0.95
N HIS A 86 8.65 -8.02 -0.91
CA HIS A 86 10.08 -8.38 -0.95
C HIS A 86 10.81 -8.16 0.37
N GLY A 87 10.21 -7.42 1.31
CA GLY A 87 10.77 -7.22 2.65
C GLY A 87 10.40 -5.88 3.26
N GLY A 88 10.48 -5.81 4.59
CA GLY A 88 10.44 -4.58 5.36
C GLY A 88 11.82 -4.24 5.88
N TYR A 89 12.18 -2.96 5.90
CA TYR A 89 13.47 -2.49 6.42
C TYR A 89 13.27 -1.33 7.39
N TYR A 90 14.22 -1.13 8.30
CA TYR A 90 14.28 0.08 9.11
C TYR A 90 15.72 0.57 9.29
N GLU A 91 15.89 1.88 9.26
CA GLU A 91 17.16 2.56 9.50
C GLU A 91 17.34 2.97 10.98
N PRO A 92 18.58 3.30 11.42
CA PRO A 92 18.83 3.76 12.78
C PRO A 92 18.08 5.02 13.18
N ASP A 93 17.66 5.84 12.20
CA ASP A 93 16.88 7.05 12.41
C ASP A 93 15.37 6.80 12.52
N LEU A 94 14.96 5.52 12.58
CA LEU A 94 13.58 5.03 12.66
C LEU A 94 12.76 5.21 11.38
N THR A 95 13.38 5.52 10.24
CA THR A 95 12.70 5.46 8.94
C THR A 95 12.41 4.00 8.59
N HIS A 96 11.16 3.70 8.21
CA HIS A 96 10.75 2.36 7.81
C HIS A 96 10.45 2.29 6.32
N TYR A 97 10.72 1.14 5.72
CA TYR A 97 10.56 0.89 4.30
C TYR A 97 9.76 -0.39 4.09
N ILE A 98 8.81 -0.35 3.17
CA ILE A 98 8.12 -1.53 2.65
C ILE A 98 8.52 -1.69 1.19
N CYS A 99 9.08 -2.85 0.85
CA CYS A 99 9.55 -3.17 -0.49
C CYS A 99 8.56 -4.08 -1.22
N LEU A 100 8.03 -3.59 -2.34
CA LEU A 100 7.00 -4.23 -3.15
C LEU A 100 7.41 -4.28 -4.62
N ASP A 101 6.81 -5.18 -5.40
CA ASP A 101 6.84 -5.07 -6.86
C ASP A 101 6.38 -3.67 -7.29
N ARG A 102 7.08 -3.06 -8.25
CA ARG A 102 6.52 -1.90 -8.95
C ARG A 102 5.36 -2.38 -9.83
N ILE A 103 4.22 -1.71 -9.71
CA ILE A 103 3.06 -1.96 -10.57
C ILE A 103 3.19 -1.07 -11.80
N ASP A 104 3.12 -1.68 -12.99
CA ASP A 104 3.10 -0.96 -14.25
C ASP A 104 1.65 -0.56 -14.60
N GLY A 105 1.17 0.49 -13.94
CA GLY A 105 -0.19 0.98 -14.08
C GLY A 105 -0.36 2.33 -13.40
N VAL A 106 -1.60 2.79 -13.33
CA VAL A 106 -1.97 4.05 -12.67
C VAL A 106 -3.05 3.79 -11.63
N THR A 107 -3.32 4.74 -10.75
CA THR A 107 -4.48 4.60 -9.86
C THR A 107 -5.76 4.59 -10.68
N LEU A 108 -6.78 3.86 -10.22
CA LEU A 108 -8.09 3.83 -10.87
C LEU A 108 -8.67 5.24 -11.00
N ARG A 109 -8.37 6.13 -10.05
CA ARG A 109 -8.73 7.54 -10.12
C ARG A 109 -8.05 8.26 -11.29
N GLN A 110 -6.75 8.07 -11.46
CA GLN A 110 -5.99 8.67 -12.57
C GLN A 110 -6.49 8.17 -13.93
N ASP A 111 -6.70 6.86 -14.10
CA ASP A 111 -7.21 6.31 -15.37
C ASP A 111 -8.62 6.85 -15.67
N LEU A 112 -9.50 6.91 -14.66
CA LEU A 112 -10.84 7.47 -14.82
C LEU A 112 -10.80 8.95 -15.24
N ASP A 113 -10.01 9.77 -14.55
CA ASP A 113 -9.89 11.20 -14.87
C ASP A 113 -9.32 11.40 -16.29
N GLN A 114 -8.31 10.62 -16.68
CA GLN A 114 -7.74 10.66 -18.03
C GLN A 114 -8.76 10.26 -19.10
N ARG A 115 -9.53 9.19 -18.89
CA ARG A 115 -10.59 8.77 -19.82
C ARG A 115 -11.64 9.86 -19.99
N LEU A 116 -12.11 10.43 -18.88
CA LEU A 116 -13.13 11.49 -18.90
C LEU A 116 -12.65 12.75 -19.62
N GLN A 117 -11.38 13.13 -19.48
CA GLN A 117 -10.78 14.25 -20.22
C GLN A 117 -10.81 14.04 -21.74
N HIS A 118 -10.73 12.79 -22.19
CA HIS A 118 -10.83 12.42 -23.61
C HIS A 118 -12.27 12.08 -24.05
N GLY A 119 -13.27 12.33 -23.20
CA GLY A 119 -14.68 12.01 -23.49
C GLY A 119 -14.98 10.51 -23.49
N ASN A 120 -14.07 9.68 -22.97
CA ASN A 120 -14.24 8.24 -22.86
C ASN A 120 -14.72 7.85 -21.45
N LYS A 121 -15.44 6.73 -21.36
CA LYS A 121 -15.86 6.12 -20.10
C LYS A 121 -15.57 4.63 -20.15
N TYR A 122 -15.46 3.99 -18.99
CA TYR A 122 -15.47 2.54 -18.96
C TYR A 122 -16.80 2.01 -19.50
N SER A 123 -16.70 0.99 -20.35
CA SER A 123 -17.80 0.14 -20.72
C SER A 123 -18.29 -0.68 -19.52
N PRO A 124 -19.55 -1.18 -19.54
CA PRO A 124 -20.05 -2.08 -18.51
C PRO A 124 -19.18 -3.32 -18.27
N GLU A 125 -18.55 -3.85 -19.32
CA GLU A 125 -17.65 -4.99 -19.27
C GLU A 125 -16.35 -4.65 -18.53
N GLU A 126 -15.72 -3.51 -18.86
CA GLU A 126 -14.52 -3.04 -18.14
C GLU A 126 -14.83 -2.79 -16.66
N ILE A 127 -15.95 -2.13 -16.36
CA ILE A 127 -16.41 -1.89 -14.98
C ILE A 127 -16.56 -3.23 -14.24
N ARG A 128 -17.19 -4.23 -14.87
CA ARG A 128 -17.36 -5.55 -14.28
C ARG A 128 -16.00 -6.20 -13.97
N CYS A 129 -15.06 -6.17 -14.91
CA CYS A 129 -13.71 -6.72 -14.71
C CYS A 129 -12.99 -6.04 -13.54
N ILE A 130 -13.02 -4.71 -13.48
CA ILE A 130 -12.41 -3.94 -12.40
C ILE A 130 -13.06 -4.26 -11.06
N LEU A 131 -14.40 -4.25 -10.98
CA LEU A 131 -15.11 -4.54 -9.73
C LEU A 131 -14.84 -5.96 -9.22
N ILE A 132 -14.78 -6.96 -10.10
CA ILE A 132 -14.38 -8.33 -9.73
C ILE A 132 -12.97 -8.30 -9.12
N GLY A 133 -12.01 -7.63 -9.76
CA GLY A 133 -10.65 -7.53 -9.26
C GLY A 133 -10.55 -6.84 -7.89
N ILE A 134 -11.31 -5.76 -7.69
CA ILE A 134 -11.41 -5.08 -6.40
C ILE A 134 -11.99 -6.04 -5.34
N SER A 135 -13.14 -6.66 -5.64
CA SER A 135 -13.83 -7.57 -4.71
C SER A 135 -12.97 -8.78 -4.33
N GLU A 136 -12.20 -9.34 -5.26
CA GLU A 136 -11.26 -10.44 -4.97
C GLU A 136 -10.17 -10.04 -3.97
N GLY A 137 -9.61 -8.82 -4.09
CA GLY A 137 -8.63 -8.33 -3.12
C GLY A 137 -9.25 -8.08 -1.75
N ILE A 138 -10.44 -7.49 -1.69
CA ILE A 138 -11.16 -7.29 -0.42
C ILE A 138 -11.54 -8.63 0.22
N HIS A 139 -11.95 -9.62 -0.59
CA HIS A 139 -12.22 -10.96 -0.10
C HIS A 139 -10.99 -11.59 0.55
N ALA A 140 -9.81 -11.45 -0.06
CA ALA A 140 -8.55 -11.93 0.53
C ALA A 140 -8.23 -11.24 1.87
N VAL A 141 -8.44 -9.92 1.97
CA VAL A 141 -8.27 -9.18 3.25
C VAL A 141 -9.21 -9.72 4.33
N HIS A 142 -10.49 -9.91 3.99
CA HIS A 142 -11.48 -10.42 4.94
C HIS A 142 -11.20 -11.87 5.35
N HIS A 143 -10.63 -12.69 4.46
CA HIS A 143 -10.23 -14.06 4.79
C HIS A 143 -9.13 -14.13 5.87
N LEU A 144 -8.38 -13.04 6.05
CA LEU A 144 -7.41 -12.87 7.14
C LEU A 144 -8.03 -12.27 8.41
N ASN A 145 -9.36 -12.15 8.50
CA ASN A 145 -10.11 -11.47 9.56
C ASN A 145 -9.64 -10.00 9.76
N ARG A 146 -9.27 -9.35 8.66
CA ARG A 146 -8.89 -7.93 8.63
C ARG A 146 -9.90 -7.14 7.82
N VAL A 147 -9.94 -5.83 8.04
CA VAL A 147 -10.78 -4.87 7.29
C VAL A 147 -9.90 -3.79 6.70
N HIS A 148 -10.11 -3.45 5.42
CA HIS A 148 -9.25 -2.51 4.69
C HIS A 148 -9.39 -1.06 5.19
N ARG A 149 -10.60 -0.64 5.55
CA ARG A 149 -10.98 0.69 6.10
C ARG A 149 -10.72 1.93 5.24
N ASP A 150 -9.96 1.84 4.16
CA ASP A 150 -9.72 2.97 3.24
C ASP A 150 -9.74 2.51 1.77
N LEU A 151 -10.77 1.76 1.40
CA LEU A 151 -10.98 1.40 0.00
C LEU A 151 -11.47 2.63 -0.77
N SER A 152 -10.68 3.07 -1.75
CA SER A 152 -11.02 4.16 -2.66
C SER A 152 -10.38 3.95 -4.03
N SER A 153 -10.77 4.76 -5.03
CA SER A 153 -10.15 4.73 -6.36
C SER A 153 -8.69 5.21 -6.38
N ASN A 154 -8.19 5.83 -5.30
CA ASN A 154 -6.78 6.20 -5.17
C ASN A 154 -5.92 5.03 -4.66
N ASN A 155 -6.50 4.12 -3.89
CA ASN A 155 -5.80 3.01 -3.24
C ASN A 155 -5.87 1.70 -4.03
N VAL A 156 -6.35 1.79 -5.28
CA VAL A 156 -6.43 0.71 -6.24
C VAL A 156 -5.75 1.16 -7.52
N MET A 157 -4.82 0.36 -8.02
CA MET A 157 -4.18 0.56 -9.32
C MET A 157 -4.75 -0.41 -10.37
N VAL A 158 -4.72 0.04 -11.62
CA VAL A 158 -5.16 -0.69 -12.81
C VAL A 158 -4.10 -0.56 -13.91
N ASP A 159 -3.79 -1.66 -14.58
CA ASP A 159 -2.90 -1.68 -15.74
C ASP A 159 -3.68 -1.63 -17.07
N GLY A 160 -2.96 -1.63 -18.20
CA GLY A 160 -3.55 -1.58 -19.54
C GLY A 160 -4.47 -2.76 -19.89
N ASP A 161 -4.34 -3.88 -19.17
CA ASP A 161 -5.14 -5.10 -19.34
C ASP A 161 -6.28 -5.20 -18.30
N LEU A 162 -6.55 -4.10 -17.56
CA LEU A 162 -7.55 -4.01 -16.49
C LEU A 162 -7.27 -4.90 -15.28
N ASN A 163 -6.02 -5.32 -15.07
CA ASN A 163 -5.66 -6.03 -13.86
C ASN A 163 -5.60 -5.07 -12.68
N VAL A 164 -6.39 -5.40 -11.67
CA VAL A 164 -6.48 -4.63 -10.44
C VAL A 164 -5.44 -5.07 -9.41
N LYS A 165 -4.80 -4.10 -8.77
CA LYS A 165 -3.91 -4.26 -7.60
C LYS A 165 -4.32 -3.30 -6.48
N HIS A 166 -4.45 -3.78 -5.25
CA HIS A 166 -4.60 -2.95 -4.05
C HIS A 166 -3.22 -2.48 -3.59
N VAL A 167 -3.07 -1.18 -3.29
CA VAL A 167 -1.76 -0.55 -3.13
C VAL A 167 -1.56 0.24 -1.83
N ASP A 168 -2.60 0.39 -0.99
CA ASP A 168 -2.45 0.98 0.33
C ASP A 168 -3.10 0.12 1.40
N LEU A 169 -2.28 -0.33 2.36
CA LEU A 169 -2.74 -1.14 3.48
C LEU A 169 -2.55 -0.47 4.85
N GLY A 170 -2.20 0.82 4.88
CA GLY A 170 -1.87 1.54 6.12
C GLY A 170 -3.00 1.59 7.16
N PHE A 171 -4.26 1.39 6.73
CA PHE A 171 -5.44 1.39 7.60
C PHE A 171 -6.00 0.00 7.90
N LEU A 172 -5.33 -1.08 7.45
CA LEU A 172 -5.79 -2.44 7.73
C LEU A 172 -5.82 -2.69 9.24
N THR A 173 -6.93 -3.23 9.71
CA THR A 173 -7.09 -3.56 11.13
C THR A 173 -7.77 -4.90 11.30
N ALA A 174 -7.46 -5.58 12.40
CA ALA A 174 -8.15 -6.81 12.76
C ALA A 174 -9.61 -6.50 13.11
N GLU A 175 -10.53 -7.36 12.67
CA GLU A 175 -11.97 -7.17 12.87
C GLU A 175 -12.34 -7.01 14.35
N ASN A 176 -11.68 -7.77 15.23
CA ASN A 176 -11.91 -7.70 16.68
C ASN A 176 -11.46 -6.37 17.32
N MET A 177 -10.54 -5.64 16.70
CA MET A 177 -10.08 -4.31 17.16
C MET A 177 -10.99 -3.18 16.69
N LEU A 178 -11.92 -3.41 15.75
CA LEU A 178 -12.86 -2.40 15.27
C LEU A 178 -13.66 -1.76 16.41
N ARG A 179 -14.06 -2.55 17.42
CA ARG A 179 -14.82 -2.08 18.58
C ARG A 179 -14.10 -0.98 19.38
N SER A 180 -12.78 -0.98 19.40
CA SER A 180 -11.97 0.06 20.06
C SER A 180 -11.69 1.27 19.16
N LEU A 181 -11.95 1.18 17.84
CA LEU A 181 -11.55 2.14 16.81
C LEU A 181 -12.73 2.95 16.25
N PHE A 182 -13.98 2.65 16.62
CA PHE A 182 -15.17 3.44 16.26
C PHE A 182 -15.13 4.90 16.77
N SER A 183 -14.13 5.28 17.58
CA SER A 183 -13.86 6.66 18.00
C SER A 183 -13.00 7.46 17.01
N THR A 184 -12.45 6.81 15.97
CA THR A 184 -11.58 7.45 14.97
C THR A 184 -12.18 7.34 13.57
N THR A 185 -12.52 8.48 12.97
CA THR A 185 -12.93 8.57 11.56
C THR A 185 -11.71 8.29 10.68
N CYS A 186 -11.73 7.18 9.95
CA CYS A 186 -10.74 6.87 8.91
C CYS A 186 -11.47 6.54 7.61
N GLY A 187 -10.80 6.76 6.48
CA GLY A 187 -11.35 6.52 5.15
C GLY A 187 -11.48 7.80 4.32
N THR A 188 -11.47 7.63 3.01
CA THR A 188 -11.63 8.72 2.04
C THR A 188 -13.08 9.24 2.04
N LEU A 189 -13.25 10.56 2.22
CA LEU A 189 -14.57 11.21 2.19
C LEU A 189 -15.31 10.90 0.86
N GLY A 190 -16.57 10.49 0.96
CA GLY A 190 -17.37 10.04 -0.18
C GLY A 190 -17.30 8.54 -0.47
N TYR A 191 -16.42 7.80 0.20
CA TYR A 191 -16.34 6.33 0.16
C TYR A 191 -16.76 5.68 1.50
N THR A 192 -16.82 6.46 2.57
CA THR A 192 -17.19 5.99 3.91
C THR A 192 -18.68 5.69 4.01
N SER A 193 -19.02 4.53 4.59
CA SER A 193 -20.39 4.19 4.99
C SER A 193 -20.95 5.21 5.99
N PRO A 194 -22.27 5.47 5.99
CA PRO A 194 -22.95 6.26 7.02
C PRO A 194 -22.81 5.65 8.42
#